data_AF-A0A2H0A5U9-F1
#
_entry.id   AF-A0A2H0A5U9-F1
#
_cell.length_a   1.000
_cell.length_b   1.000
_cell.length_c   1.000
_cell.angle_alpha   90.00
_cell.angle_beta   90.00
_cell.angle_gamma   90.00
#
_symmetry.space_group_name_H-M   'P 1'
#
loop_
_entity.id
_entity.type
_entity.pdbx_description
1 polymer ?
#
loop_
_entity_poly.entity_id
_entity_poly.type
_entity_poly.pdbx_seq_one_letter_code
_entity_poly.pdbx_strand_id
1 'polypeptide(L)'
;MLKPKSKNIQKTVIQVIPLKDCLAKTVRLRSGNKPGVSVETHCRIVGFVARELLSRLPAWLKENLFPIGSELIAAAHDVGKVSPTFQEKIHRNIGKVLGIINPDLDKTIGGHSSVSQATVTHCPKYISEILGRHHGSTSQSVSPDDEICGGSGWQEQRMDLLNALKKDLNVDWPIVSSALHSDVLAGLTTVADWIGSGSLFDEVGKESWKKDIPEALDRAGFVSPIIHKGRSFEEIFDFSPRSLQTLLVESIKTRGTYVLEAPMGIGKTEAALYVAYQMLQKGDATGIYFALPTQLTSDKVYERMNGFLAKILDEADANHHSLLLHSSAWLRDTELGEDGAPGHSWFNSSKRGLLAPFAVGTIDQALMAVMNVKHGFVRTFGLAGKVVILDEVHSYDNYTGTILKELVLTLRELNCTVIILSATLTDKQRHSILGVSFNDSEQREAISPYPLISTYPNEGVLQELETEKLEESNVSIHISPSDNDAVDEVLKRAERREQIIWIENTVD
;
A
#
# COMPACT_ATOMS: atom_id res chain seq x y z
N MET A 1 -57.50 -21.36 -6.16
CA MET A 1 -56.31 -20.51 -6.44
C MET A 1 -55.42 -21.24 -7.44
N LEU A 2 -55.37 -20.72 -8.66
CA LEU A 2 -54.59 -21.27 -9.78
C LEU A 2 -53.10 -21.06 -9.53
N LYS A 3 -52.28 -22.10 -9.73
CA LYS A 3 -50.82 -21.99 -9.79
C LYS A 3 -50.44 -20.98 -10.87
N PRO A 4 -49.48 -20.06 -10.64
CA PRO A 4 -49.01 -19.17 -11.70
C PRO A 4 -48.35 -20.03 -12.79
N LYS A 5 -48.80 -19.85 -14.03
CA LYS A 5 -48.15 -20.40 -15.22
C LYS A 5 -46.70 -19.94 -15.25
N SER A 6 -45.76 -20.87 -15.36
CA SER A 6 -44.39 -20.57 -15.72
C SER A 6 -44.41 -19.83 -17.05
N LYS A 7 -44.08 -18.53 -17.04
CA LYS A 7 -43.73 -17.83 -18.27
C LYS A 7 -42.52 -18.57 -18.85
N ASN A 8 -42.72 -19.24 -19.98
CA ASN A 8 -41.63 -19.60 -20.88
C ASN A 8 -40.96 -18.28 -21.26
N ILE A 9 -39.89 -17.92 -20.55
CA ILE A 9 -38.94 -16.91 -21.01
C ILE A 9 -38.30 -17.57 -22.23
N GLN A 10 -38.69 -17.14 -23.43
CA GLN A 10 -37.89 -17.40 -24.61
C GLN A 10 -36.49 -16.88 -24.28
N LYS A 11 -35.53 -17.78 -24.09
CA LYS A 11 -34.11 -17.45 -23.98
C LYS A 11 -33.79 -16.58 -25.18
N THR A 12 -33.70 -15.28 -24.96
CA THR A 12 -33.41 -14.34 -26.04
C THR A 12 -31.95 -14.59 -26.33
N VAL A 13 -31.63 -15.14 -27.51
CA VAL A 13 -30.24 -15.43 -27.86
C VAL A 13 -29.53 -14.08 -28.00
N ILE A 14 -28.80 -13.70 -26.95
CA ILE A 14 -27.99 -12.49 -26.90
C ILE A 14 -26.90 -12.65 -27.95
N GLN A 15 -26.90 -11.80 -28.97
CA GLN A 15 -25.91 -11.83 -30.04
C GLN A 15 -24.51 -11.68 -29.44
N VAL A 16 -23.63 -12.64 -29.73
CA VAL A 16 -22.21 -12.59 -29.36
C VAL A 16 -21.47 -11.78 -30.42
N ILE A 17 -20.64 -10.82 -30.00
CA ILE A 17 -19.72 -10.12 -30.90
C ILE A 17 -18.33 -10.76 -30.82
N PRO A 18 -17.53 -10.74 -31.91
CA PRO A 18 -16.17 -11.26 -31.87
C PRO A 18 -15.28 -10.54 -30.83
N LEU A 19 -14.37 -11.27 -30.18
CA LEU A 19 -13.44 -10.71 -29.18
C LEU A 19 -12.66 -9.48 -29.67
N LYS A 20 -12.22 -9.49 -30.93
CA LYS A 20 -11.51 -8.36 -31.57
C LYS A 20 -12.34 -7.06 -31.63
N ASP A 21 -13.66 -7.18 -31.59
CA ASP A 21 -14.60 -6.06 -31.66
C ASP A 21 -15.05 -5.62 -30.25
N CYS A 22 -14.63 -6.33 -29.19
CA CYS A 22 -14.90 -5.95 -27.81
C CYS A 22 -14.00 -4.79 -27.39
N LEU A 23 -14.59 -3.63 -27.08
CA LEU A 23 -13.86 -2.43 -26.67
C LEU A 23 -13.64 -2.44 -25.15
N ALA A 24 -12.44 -2.04 -24.70
CA ALA A 24 -12.17 -1.79 -23.28
C ALA A 24 -12.29 -0.31 -22.90
N LYS A 25 -11.94 0.59 -23.84
CA LYS A 25 -11.84 2.04 -23.62
C LYS A 25 -12.40 2.82 -24.81
N THR A 26 -12.72 4.08 -24.57
CA THR A 26 -13.06 5.07 -25.59
C THR A 26 -12.17 6.29 -25.46
N VAL A 27 -11.72 6.85 -26.57
CA VAL A 27 -10.88 8.05 -26.58
C VAL A 27 -11.75 9.27 -26.82
N ARG A 28 -11.62 10.29 -25.97
CA ARG A 28 -12.37 11.54 -26.10
C ARG A 28 -11.62 12.51 -26.99
N LEU A 29 -12.19 12.86 -28.14
CA LEU A 29 -11.66 13.89 -29.04
C LEU A 29 -12.56 15.12 -29.04
N ARG A 30 -12.06 16.26 -29.55
CA ARG A 30 -12.87 17.48 -29.75
C ARG A 30 -14.10 17.23 -30.62
N SER A 31 -14.06 16.25 -31.52
CA SER A 31 -15.14 15.87 -32.42
C SER A 31 -16.10 14.82 -31.85
N GLY A 32 -15.95 14.42 -30.58
CA GLY A 32 -16.71 13.32 -29.95
C GLY A 32 -15.83 12.12 -29.60
N ASN A 33 -16.44 11.10 -28.98
CA ASN A 33 -15.74 9.89 -28.56
C ASN A 33 -15.50 8.95 -29.74
N LYS A 34 -14.32 8.34 -29.80
CA LYS A 34 -13.97 7.28 -30.74
C LYS A 34 -13.67 5.96 -30.01
N PRO A 35 -13.72 4.81 -30.70
CA PRO A 35 -13.20 3.56 -30.17
C PRO A 35 -11.78 3.76 -29.65
N GLY A 36 -11.47 3.21 -28.47
CA GLY A 36 -10.11 3.05 -27.96
C GLY A 36 -9.60 1.63 -28.22
N VAL A 37 -8.72 1.16 -27.34
CA VAL A 37 -8.17 -0.19 -27.41
C VAL A 37 -9.22 -1.27 -27.14
N SER A 38 -9.03 -2.46 -27.75
CA SER A 38 -9.84 -3.64 -27.48
C SER A 38 -9.57 -4.20 -26.08
N VAL A 39 -10.50 -5.00 -25.55
CA VAL A 39 -10.33 -5.68 -24.26
C VAL A 39 -9.08 -6.56 -24.29
N GLU A 40 -8.89 -7.33 -25.36
CA GLU A 40 -7.70 -8.17 -25.53
C GLU A 40 -6.40 -7.37 -25.46
N THR A 41 -6.33 -6.22 -26.15
CA THR A 41 -5.13 -5.38 -26.16
C THR A 41 -4.87 -4.78 -24.77
N HIS A 42 -5.90 -4.25 -24.10
CA HIS A 42 -5.78 -3.71 -22.74
C HIS A 42 -5.29 -4.76 -21.73
N CYS A 43 -5.91 -5.95 -21.76
CA CYS A 43 -5.51 -7.07 -20.91
C CYS A 43 -4.03 -7.46 -21.12
N ARG A 44 -3.56 -7.50 -22.38
CA ARG A 44 -2.14 -7.75 -22.68
C ARG A 44 -1.25 -6.63 -22.13
N ILE A 45 -1.59 -5.36 -22.36
CA ILE A 45 -0.83 -4.21 -21.82
C ILE A 45 -0.68 -4.35 -20.31
N VAL A 46 -1.78 -4.55 -19.57
CA VAL A 46 -1.77 -4.65 -18.12
C VAL A 46 -0.95 -5.85 -17.63
N GLY A 47 -1.04 -7.00 -18.31
CA GLY A 47 -0.21 -8.16 -18.01
C GLY A 47 1.29 -7.89 -18.16
N PHE A 48 1.71 -7.27 -19.26
CA PHE A 48 3.12 -6.94 -19.46
C PHE A 48 3.59 -5.78 -18.57
N VAL A 49 2.72 -4.83 -18.21
CA VAL A 49 3.00 -3.80 -17.19
C VAL A 49 3.25 -4.45 -15.83
N ALA A 50 2.41 -5.42 -15.41
CA ALA A 50 2.62 -6.16 -14.18
C ALA A 50 3.94 -6.95 -14.21
N ARG A 51 4.27 -7.59 -15.33
CA ARG A 51 5.56 -8.28 -15.52
C ARG A 51 6.75 -7.34 -15.39
N GLU A 52 6.69 -6.17 -16.02
CA GLU A 52 7.74 -5.16 -15.90
C GLU A 52 7.86 -4.66 -14.46
N LEU A 53 6.76 -4.36 -13.78
CA LEU A 53 6.77 -3.97 -12.36
C LEU A 53 7.50 -5.00 -11.49
N LEU A 54 7.15 -6.28 -11.67
CA LEU A 54 7.78 -7.39 -10.95
C LEU A 54 9.26 -7.56 -11.28
N SER A 55 9.68 -7.24 -12.52
CA SER A 55 11.08 -7.32 -12.93
C SER A 55 11.97 -6.28 -12.23
N ARG A 56 11.38 -5.16 -11.78
CA ARG A 56 12.05 -4.07 -11.05
C ARG A 56 12.13 -4.29 -9.55
N LEU A 57 11.45 -5.33 -9.02
CA LEU A 57 11.52 -5.69 -7.61
C LEU A 57 12.78 -6.52 -7.29
N PRO A 58 13.33 -6.41 -6.07
CA PRO A 58 14.38 -7.31 -5.61
C PRO A 58 13.98 -8.78 -5.70
N ALA A 59 14.93 -9.65 -6.04
CA ALA A 59 14.67 -11.09 -6.23
C ALA A 59 14.02 -11.74 -5.01
N TRP A 60 14.52 -11.44 -3.80
CA TRP A 60 13.98 -11.97 -2.55
C TRP A 60 12.51 -11.61 -2.31
N LEU A 61 12.08 -10.41 -2.72
CA LEU A 61 10.69 -9.97 -2.53
C LEU A 61 9.79 -10.65 -3.55
N LYS A 62 10.25 -10.73 -4.80
CA LYS A 62 9.56 -11.41 -5.89
C LYS A 62 9.33 -12.88 -5.56
N GLU A 63 10.36 -13.59 -5.12
CA GLU A 63 10.29 -15.01 -4.79
C GLU A 63 9.35 -15.30 -3.61
N ASN A 64 9.30 -14.41 -2.63
CA ASN A 64 8.47 -14.60 -1.43
C ASN A 64 6.99 -14.23 -1.63
N LEU A 65 6.68 -13.21 -2.44
CA LEU A 65 5.33 -12.64 -2.53
C LEU A 65 4.66 -12.75 -3.90
N PHE A 66 5.41 -13.06 -4.97
CA PHE A 66 4.92 -12.99 -6.34
C PHE A 66 5.26 -14.26 -7.13
N PRO A 67 4.44 -15.32 -7.00
CA PRO A 67 4.62 -16.56 -7.74
C PRO A 67 4.56 -16.34 -9.26
N ILE A 68 5.23 -17.22 -10.02
CA ILE A 68 5.16 -17.23 -11.48
C ILE A 68 3.70 -17.30 -11.93
N GLY A 69 3.28 -16.39 -12.82
CA GLY A 69 1.89 -16.27 -13.26
C GLY A 69 1.12 -15.15 -12.57
N SER A 70 1.72 -14.42 -11.62
CA SER A 70 1.11 -13.22 -11.00
C SER A 70 0.66 -12.19 -12.04
N GLU A 71 1.42 -12.03 -13.14
CA GLU A 71 1.07 -11.12 -14.23
C GLU A 71 -0.19 -11.54 -15.01
N LEU A 72 -0.54 -12.83 -14.99
CA LEU A 72 -1.76 -13.33 -15.65
C LEU A 72 -3.01 -12.89 -14.89
N ILE A 73 -2.95 -12.81 -13.56
CA ILE A 73 -4.03 -12.27 -12.75
C ILE A 73 -4.28 -10.81 -13.13
N ALA A 74 -3.21 -10.02 -13.21
CA ALA A 74 -3.32 -8.63 -13.66
C ALA A 74 -3.89 -8.54 -15.09
N ALA A 75 -3.41 -9.37 -16.02
CA ALA A 75 -3.92 -9.39 -17.39
C ALA A 75 -5.42 -9.70 -17.48
N ALA A 76 -5.91 -10.60 -16.61
CA ALA A 76 -7.28 -11.09 -16.64
C ALA A 76 -8.31 -10.20 -15.92
N HIS A 77 -7.90 -9.12 -15.24
CA HIS A 77 -8.78 -8.30 -14.39
C HIS A 77 -10.06 -7.82 -15.11
N ASP A 78 -9.93 -7.47 -16.39
CA ASP A 78 -10.99 -6.88 -17.22
C ASP A 78 -11.67 -7.90 -18.15
N VAL A 79 -11.47 -9.21 -17.97
CA VAL A 79 -12.12 -10.25 -18.78
C VAL A 79 -13.65 -10.11 -18.79
N GLY A 80 -14.24 -9.62 -17.70
CA GLY A 80 -15.67 -9.34 -17.57
C GLY A 80 -16.19 -8.20 -18.44
N LYS A 81 -15.31 -7.38 -19.05
CA LYS A 81 -15.72 -6.41 -20.09
C LYS A 81 -16.16 -7.10 -21.38
N VAL A 82 -15.79 -8.37 -21.58
CA VAL A 82 -16.36 -9.24 -22.62
C VAL A 82 -17.73 -9.76 -22.14
N SER A 83 -18.67 -8.82 -22.03
CA SER A 83 -20.05 -9.06 -21.60
C SER A 83 -21.00 -8.14 -22.36
N PRO A 84 -22.25 -8.56 -22.60
CA PRO A 84 -23.17 -7.82 -23.44
C PRO A 84 -23.55 -6.45 -22.86
N THR A 85 -23.71 -6.35 -21.53
CA THR A 85 -24.08 -5.10 -20.86
C THR A 85 -22.98 -4.04 -20.98
N PHE A 86 -21.73 -4.45 -20.74
CA PHE A 86 -20.57 -3.57 -20.88
C PHE A 86 -20.36 -3.17 -22.34
N GLN A 87 -20.41 -4.13 -23.28
CA GLN A 87 -20.19 -3.86 -24.70
C GLN A 87 -21.29 -2.96 -25.28
N GLU A 88 -22.55 -3.14 -24.91
CA GLU A 88 -23.62 -2.22 -25.30
C GLU A 88 -23.37 -0.81 -24.75
N LYS A 89 -23.00 -0.68 -23.47
CA LYS A 89 -22.74 0.61 -22.82
C LYS A 89 -21.59 1.37 -23.49
N ILE A 90 -20.46 0.71 -23.74
CA ILE A 90 -19.27 1.35 -24.30
C ILE A 90 -19.47 1.72 -25.78
N HIS A 91 -20.20 0.91 -26.55
CA HIS A 91 -20.50 1.23 -27.95
C HIS A 91 -21.48 2.40 -28.07
N ARG A 92 -22.46 2.53 -27.17
CA ARG A 92 -23.34 3.69 -27.12
C ARG A 92 -22.57 4.99 -26.87
N ASN A 93 -21.50 4.94 -26.06
CA ASN A 93 -20.65 6.11 -25.80
C ASN A 93 -19.92 6.64 -27.03
N ILE A 94 -19.79 5.84 -28.10
CA ILE A 94 -19.22 6.24 -29.40
C ILE A 94 -20.30 6.40 -30.49
N GLY A 95 -21.58 6.46 -30.10
CA GLY A 95 -22.71 6.65 -31.02
C GLY A 95 -23.16 5.39 -31.76
N LYS A 96 -22.70 4.20 -31.38
CA LYS A 96 -23.10 2.92 -31.99
C LYS A 96 -24.00 2.12 -31.04
N VAL A 97 -25.26 1.92 -31.41
CA VAL A 97 -26.18 1.04 -30.67
C VAL A 97 -26.04 -0.37 -31.22
N LEU A 98 -25.69 -1.35 -30.38
CA LEU A 98 -25.62 -2.75 -30.80
C LEU A 98 -27.00 -3.42 -30.74
N GLY A 99 -27.86 -2.99 -29.80
CA GLY A 99 -29.22 -3.51 -29.65
C GLY A 99 -29.27 -4.90 -29.01
N ILE A 100 -28.24 -5.28 -28.26
CA ILE A 100 -28.05 -6.65 -27.75
C ILE A 100 -28.71 -6.84 -26.38
N ILE A 101 -28.65 -5.84 -25.50
CA ILE A 101 -29.23 -5.88 -24.15
C ILE A 101 -29.47 -4.46 -23.61
N ASN A 102 -30.20 -4.31 -22.50
CA ASN A 102 -30.25 -3.06 -21.76
C ASN A 102 -28.94 -2.86 -20.94
N PRO A 103 -28.13 -1.82 -21.21
CA PRO A 103 -26.87 -1.61 -20.50
C PRO A 103 -27.04 -1.24 -19.02
N ASP A 104 -28.21 -0.76 -18.58
CA ASP A 104 -28.44 -0.44 -17.16
C ASP A 104 -28.49 -1.67 -16.25
N LEU A 105 -28.69 -2.87 -16.82
CA LEU A 105 -28.61 -4.14 -16.09
C LEU A 105 -27.20 -4.40 -15.54
N ASP A 106 -26.17 -3.73 -16.06
CA ASP A 106 -24.81 -3.81 -15.52
C ASP A 106 -24.77 -3.41 -14.03
N LYS A 107 -25.57 -2.43 -13.62
CA LYS A 107 -25.65 -1.95 -12.23
C LYS A 107 -26.25 -2.98 -11.29
N THR A 108 -27.11 -3.87 -11.80
CA THR A 108 -27.81 -4.87 -10.96
C THR A 108 -26.92 -6.06 -10.62
N ILE A 109 -25.82 -6.26 -11.35
CA ILE A 109 -24.88 -7.35 -11.14
C ILE A 109 -23.53 -6.89 -10.55
N GLY A 110 -23.38 -5.60 -10.22
CA GLY A 110 -22.12 -5.04 -9.71
C GLY A 110 -21.08 -4.71 -10.79
N GLY A 111 -21.47 -4.68 -12.07
CA GLY A 111 -20.63 -4.30 -13.19
C GLY A 111 -19.67 -5.40 -13.65
N HIS A 112 -18.69 -5.01 -14.46
CA HIS A 112 -17.79 -5.95 -15.13
C HIS A 112 -16.86 -6.71 -14.17
N SER A 113 -16.56 -6.18 -12.99
CA SER A 113 -15.75 -6.88 -11.98
C SER A 113 -16.43 -8.15 -11.46
N SER A 114 -17.75 -8.13 -11.26
CA SER A 114 -18.51 -9.32 -10.90
C SER A 114 -18.47 -10.37 -12.00
N VAL A 115 -18.55 -9.95 -13.28
CA VAL A 115 -18.43 -10.85 -14.42
C VAL A 115 -17.02 -11.43 -14.52
N SER A 116 -15.97 -10.64 -14.26
CA SER A 116 -14.59 -11.12 -14.20
C SER A 116 -14.43 -12.21 -13.13
N GLN A 117 -14.96 -11.99 -11.93
CA GLN A 117 -14.97 -12.98 -10.86
C GLN A 117 -15.73 -14.26 -11.26
N ALA A 118 -16.93 -14.11 -11.84
CA ALA A 118 -17.77 -15.23 -12.25
C ALA A 118 -17.10 -16.13 -13.31
N THR A 119 -16.36 -15.51 -14.23
CA THR A 119 -15.69 -16.17 -15.37
C THR A 119 -14.74 -17.29 -14.92
N VAL A 120 -14.04 -17.07 -13.80
CA VAL A 120 -12.99 -17.98 -13.30
C VAL A 120 -13.40 -18.67 -12.00
N THR A 121 -14.71 -18.84 -11.74
CA THR A 121 -15.22 -19.51 -10.53
C THR A 121 -14.75 -20.97 -10.37
N HIS A 122 -14.30 -21.60 -11.45
CA HIS A 122 -13.69 -22.93 -11.45
C HIS A 122 -12.19 -22.92 -11.06
N CYS A 123 -11.55 -21.75 -11.04
CA CYS A 123 -10.17 -21.58 -10.57
C CYS A 123 -10.12 -21.49 -9.03
N PRO A 124 -8.91 -21.61 -8.42
CA PRO A 124 -8.74 -21.41 -6.98
C PRO A 124 -9.39 -20.12 -6.48
N LYS A 125 -10.04 -20.21 -5.31
CA LYS A 125 -10.88 -19.16 -4.71
C LYS A 125 -10.29 -17.75 -4.84
N TYR A 126 -9.03 -17.57 -4.41
CA TYR A 126 -8.39 -16.25 -4.38
C TYR A 126 -8.23 -15.60 -5.75
N ILE A 127 -8.02 -16.38 -6.83
CA ILE A 127 -7.92 -15.81 -8.19
C ILE A 127 -9.23 -15.11 -8.54
N SER A 128 -10.36 -15.79 -8.33
CA SER A 128 -11.68 -15.21 -8.59
C SER A 128 -11.94 -13.96 -7.74
N GLU A 129 -11.54 -13.96 -6.47
CA GLU A 129 -11.70 -12.81 -5.58
C GLU A 129 -10.86 -11.61 -6.01
N ILE A 130 -9.62 -11.82 -6.45
CA ILE A 130 -8.74 -10.76 -6.95
C ILE A 130 -9.37 -10.09 -8.18
N LEU A 131 -9.82 -10.89 -9.16
CA LEU A 131 -10.46 -10.34 -10.37
C LEU A 131 -11.75 -9.59 -10.02
N GLY A 132 -12.47 -9.99 -8.98
CA GLY A 132 -13.66 -9.29 -8.49
C GLY A 132 -13.38 -8.01 -7.71
N ARG A 133 -12.16 -7.79 -7.20
CA ARG A 133 -11.84 -6.70 -6.26
C ARG A 133 -11.05 -5.54 -6.85
N HIS A 134 -10.59 -5.62 -8.10
CA HIS A 134 -9.66 -4.64 -8.69
C HIS A 134 -10.17 -3.18 -8.73
N HIS A 135 -11.49 -2.92 -8.60
CA HIS A 135 -12.06 -1.57 -8.41
C HIS A 135 -12.11 -1.06 -6.96
N GLY A 136 -11.55 -1.82 -6.02
CA GLY A 136 -11.39 -1.42 -4.62
C GLY A 136 -12.31 -2.11 -3.62
N SER A 137 -13.25 -2.95 -4.04
CA SER A 137 -14.22 -3.62 -3.15
C SER A 137 -14.64 -4.98 -3.68
N THR A 138 -15.08 -5.88 -2.79
CA THR A 138 -15.61 -7.20 -3.17
C THR A 138 -16.83 -7.07 -4.08
N SER A 139 -16.82 -7.81 -5.19
CA SER A 139 -17.93 -7.85 -6.14
C SER A 139 -19.07 -8.75 -5.66
N GLN A 140 -20.25 -8.56 -6.24
CA GLN A 140 -21.39 -9.43 -6.02
C GLN A 140 -21.19 -10.78 -6.72
N SER A 141 -21.62 -11.87 -6.09
CA SER A 141 -21.55 -13.20 -6.70
C SER A 141 -22.61 -13.34 -7.78
N VAL A 142 -22.18 -13.65 -9.01
CA VAL A 142 -23.07 -13.90 -10.16
C VAL A 142 -22.65 -15.17 -10.89
N SER A 143 -23.59 -15.81 -11.59
CA SER A 143 -23.30 -16.99 -12.41
C SER A 143 -22.66 -16.58 -13.74
N PRO A 144 -21.59 -17.25 -14.21
CA PRO A 144 -20.95 -16.91 -15.49
C PRO A 144 -21.90 -17.07 -16.69
N ASP A 145 -22.87 -17.98 -16.60
CA ASP A 145 -23.85 -18.27 -17.65
C ASP A 145 -25.19 -17.54 -17.47
N ASP A 146 -25.26 -16.59 -16.53
CA ASP A 146 -26.43 -15.73 -16.39
C ASP A 146 -26.68 -14.98 -17.73
N GLU A 147 -27.95 -14.80 -18.10
CA GLU A 147 -28.31 -14.07 -19.32
C GLU A 147 -27.77 -12.63 -19.26
N ILE A 148 -27.71 -12.01 -18.08
CA ILE A 148 -27.13 -10.66 -17.92
C ILE A 148 -25.61 -10.67 -18.24
N CYS A 149 -24.92 -11.78 -17.97
CA CYS A 149 -23.51 -11.99 -18.31
C CYS A 149 -23.29 -12.48 -19.76
N GLY A 150 -24.38 -12.67 -20.52
CA GLY A 150 -24.38 -13.11 -21.92
C GLY A 150 -24.49 -14.62 -22.13
N GLY A 151 -24.64 -15.42 -21.08
CA GLY A 151 -24.72 -16.88 -21.20
C GLY A 151 -23.46 -17.54 -21.77
N SER A 152 -23.60 -18.78 -22.22
CA SER A 152 -22.47 -19.65 -22.59
C SER A 152 -21.64 -19.12 -23.77
N GLY A 153 -22.26 -18.45 -24.75
CA GLY A 153 -21.54 -17.92 -25.91
C GLY A 153 -20.59 -16.77 -25.55
N TRP A 154 -20.98 -15.91 -24.63
CA TRP A 154 -20.09 -14.87 -24.10
C TRP A 154 -19.06 -15.45 -23.12
N GLN A 155 -19.42 -16.48 -22.36
CA GLN A 155 -18.46 -17.22 -21.52
C GLN A 155 -17.37 -17.88 -22.35
N GLU A 156 -17.70 -18.45 -23.52
CA GLU A 156 -16.71 -19.01 -24.45
C GLU A 156 -15.71 -17.94 -24.92
N GLN A 157 -16.19 -16.75 -25.33
CA GLN A 157 -15.30 -15.64 -25.69
C GLN A 157 -14.39 -15.19 -24.53
N ARG A 158 -14.89 -15.22 -23.29
CA ARG A 158 -14.07 -14.92 -22.10
C ARG A 158 -12.99 -15.97 -21.88
N MET A 159 -13.31 -17.25 -22.05
CA MET A 159 -12.33 -18.33 -21.93
C MET A 159 -11.30 -18.27 -23.06
N ASP A 160 -11.71 -17.93 -24.28
CA ASP A 160 -10.79 -17.70 -25.42
C ASP A 160 -9.79 -16.58 -25.12
N LEU A 161 -10.27 -15.46 -24.56
CA LEU A 161 -9.40 -14.37 -24.11
C LEU A 161 -8.40 -14.86 -23.06
N LEU A 162 -8.84 -15.59 -22.02
CA LEU A 162 -7.94 -16.12 -20.99
C LEU A 162 -6.89 -17.07 -21.57
N ASN A 163 -7.27 -17.95 -22.50
CA ASN A 163 -6.35 -18.85 -23.18
C ASN A 163 -5.33 -18.09 -24.04
N ALA A 164 -5.76 -17.04 -24.74
CA ALA A 164 -4.88 -16.17 -25.50
C ALA A 164 -3.86 -15.45 -24.58
N LEU A 165 -4.30 -14.95 -23.43
CA LEU A 165 -3.43 -14.29 -22.44
C LEU A 165 -2.39 -15.26 -21.86
N LYS A 166 -2.81 -16.48 -21.48
CA LYS A 166 -1.89 -17.55 -21.03
C LYS A 166 -0.80 -17.84 -22.06
N LYS A 167 -1.20 -17.93 -23.33
CA LYS A 167 -0.29 -18.20 -24.44
C LYS A 167 0.69 -17.05 -24.70
N ASP A 168 0.21 -15.80 -24.74
CA ASP A 168 1.05 -14.63 -25.02
C ASP A 168 2.03 -14.32 -23.87
N LEU A 169 1.57 -14.50 -22.62
CA LEU A 169 2.42 -14.36 -21.44
C LEU A 169 3.29 -15.61 -21.20
N ASN A 170 2.95 -16.76 -21.76
CA ASN A 170 3.63 -18.04 -21.53
C ASN A 170 3.68 -18.43 -20.03
N VAL A 171 2.53 -18.33 -19.36
CA VAL A 171 2.34 -18.67 -17.93
C VAL A 171 0.95 -19.28 -17.70
N ASP A 172 0.76 -19.92 -16.55
CA ASP A 172 -0.55 -20.37 -16.07
C ASP A 172 -0.90 -19.68 -14.74
N TRP A 173 -2.07 -19.98 -14.19
CA TRP A 173 -2.55 -19.46 -12.93
C TRP A 173 -1.60 -19.80 -11.77
N PRO A 174 -1.19 -18.80 -10.96
CA PRO A 174 -0.35 -19.05 -9.81
C PRO A 174 -1.14 -19.67 -8.67
N ILE A 175 -0.42 -20.26 -7.70
CA ILE A 175 -0.99 -20.67 -6.42
C ILE A 175 -0.98 -19.47 -5.48
N VAL A 176 -2.17 -19.05 -5.04
CA VAL A 176 -2.33 -18.00 -4.02
C VAL A 176 -2.62 -18.67 -2.69
N SER A 177 -1.71 -18.53 -1.73
CA SER A 177 -1.64 -19.33 -0.50
C SER A 177 -2.43 -18.77 0.68
N SER A 178 -2.69 -17.46 0.72
CA SER A 178 -3.33 -16.79 1.86
C SER A 178 -4.15 -15.56 1.44
N ALA A 179 -4.93 -15.02 2.37
CA ALA A 179 -5.65 -13.76 2.18
C ALA A 179 -4.69 -12.58 1.95
N LEU A 180 -3.61 -12.49 2.73
CA LEU A 180 -2.60 -11.45 2.57
C LEU A 180 -1.94 -11.51 1.18
N HIS A 181 -1.59 -12.72 0.72
CA HIS A 181 -1.03 -12.91 -0.62
C HIS A 181 -2.04 -12.50 -1.71
N SER A 182 -3.33 -12.78 -1.50
CA SER A 182 -4.41 -12.28 -2.37
C SER A 182 -4.47 -10.75 -2.40
N ASP A 183 -4.30 -10.07 -1.27
CA ASP A 183 -4.30 -8.61 -1.21
C ASP A 183 -3.09 -8.01 -1.93
N VAL A 184 -1.89 -8.57 -1.74
CA VAL A 184 -0.69 -8.14 -2.47
C VAL A 184 -0.89 -8.23 -3.98
N LEU A 185 -1.46 -9.33 -4.48
CA LEU A 185 -1.71 -9.53 -5.91
C LEU A 185 -2.86 -8.65 -6.44
N ALA A 186 -3.87 -8.35 -5.62
CA ALA A 186 -4.91 -7.38 -5.97
C ALA A 186 -4.36 -5.95 -6.07
N GLY A 187 -3.42 -5.59 -5.18
CA GLY A 187 -2.66 -4.34 -5.25
C GLY A 187 -1.84 -4.22 -6.53
N LEU A 188 -1.04 -5.25 -6.86
CA LEU A 188 -0.30 -5.33 -8.12
C LEU A 188 -1.22 -5.16 -9.33
N THR A 189 -2.33 -5.90 -9.35
CA THR A 189 -3.32 -5.87 -10.45
C THR A 189 -3.88 -4.45 -10.66
N THR A 190 -4.23 -3.78 -9.56
CA THR A 190 -4.82 -2.43 -9.60
C THR A 190 -3.80 -1.38 -10.04
N VAL A 191 -2.57 -1.47 -9.55
CA VAL A 191 -1.48 -0.57 -9.96
C VAL A 191 -1.15 -0.77 -11.44
N ALA A 192 -1.07 -2.01 -11.90
CA ALA A 192 -0.83 -2.33 -13.30
C ALA A 192 -1.96 -1.83 -14.21
N ASP A 193 -3.21 -1.94 -13.80
CA ASP A 193 -4.35 -1.37 -14.55
C ASP A 193 -4.30 0.16 -14.61
N TRP A 194 -3.96 0.84 -13.51
CA TRP A 194 -3.80 2.29 -13.52
C TRP A 194 -2.70 2.75 -14.47
N ILE A 195 -1.53 2.09 -14.46
CA ILE A 195 -0.43 2.41 -15.38
C ILE A 195 -0.80 2.06 -16.83
N GLY A 196 -1.35 0.86 -17.07
CA GLY A 196 -1.82 0.41 -18.38
C GLY A 196 -3.01 1.20 -18.92
N SER A 197 -3.61 2.05 -18.09
CA SER A 197 -4.64 3.01 -18.46
C SER A 197 -4.16 4.44 -18.69
N GLY A 198 -2.87 4.67 -18.63
CA GLY A 198 -2.26 5.94 -19.02
C GLY A 198 -2.35 6.22 -20.52
N SER A 199 -2.22 7.50 -20.87
CA SER A 199 -2.38 8.02 -22.23
C SER A 199 -1.38 7.49 -23.27
N LEU A 200 -0.26 6.92 -22.82
CA LEU A 200 0.70 6.21 -23.68
C LEU A 200 0.07 5.03 -24.44
N PHE A 201 -1.03 4.49 -23.93
CA PHE A 201 -1.70 3.31 -24.44
C PHE A 201 -3.05 3.59 -25.11
N ASP A 202 -3.42 4.86 -25.30
CA ASP A 202 -4.73 5.24 -25.86
C ASP A 202 -4.83 5.05 -27.38
N GLU A 203 -3.71 4.87 -28.09
CA GLU A 203 -3.67 4.76 -29.54
C GLU A 203 -4.21 3.41 -30.05
N VAL A 204 -5.31 3.46 -30.81
CA VAL A 204 -5.93 2.30 -31.45
C VAL A 204 -5.01 1.69 -32.51
N GLY A 205 -4.80 0.38 -32.44
CA GLY A 205 -4.07 -0.38 -33.47
C GLY A 205 -2.55 -0.25 -33.40
N LYS A 206 -2.00 0.43 -32.38
CA LYS A 206 -0.56 0.49 -32.15
C LYS A 206 -0.06 -0.87 -31.63
N GLU A 207 0.47 -1.73 -32.48
CA GLU A 207 1.06 -3.01 -32.04
C GLU A 207 2.35 -2.82 -31.21
N SER A 208 2.91 -1.60 -31.20
CA SER A 208 4.19 -1.31 -30.57
C SER A 208 4.12 -0.92 -29.08
N TRP A 209 2.97 -1.04 -28.41
CA TRP A 209 2.81 -0.65 -26.99
C TRP A 209 3.81 -1.31 -26.04
N LYS A 210 4.34 -2.51 -26.36
CA LYS A 210 5.35 -3.21 -25.53
C LYS A 210 6.60 -2.35 -25.28
N LYS A 211 7.01 -1.52 -26.24
CA LYS A 211 8.20 -0.65 -26.10
C LYS A 211 7.95 0.56 -25.19
N ASP A 212 6.69 0.93 -25.01
CA ASP A 212 6.30 2.10 -24.21
C ASP A 212 6.10 1.74 -22.73
N ILE A 213 6.11 0.44 -22.38
CA ILE A 213 5.90 -0.03 -20.99
C ILE A 213 6.98 0.50 -20.04
N PRO A 214 8.29 0.37 -20.33
CA PRO A 214 9.31 0.89 -19.42
C PRO A 214 9.14 2.39 -19.16
N GLU A 215 8.85 3.16 -20.21
CA GLU A 215 8.59 4.60 -20.10
C GLU A 215 7.33 4.90 -19.27
N ALA A 216 6.27 4.10 -19.40
CA ALA A 216 5.05 4.28 -18.61
C ALA A 216 5.30 4.09 -17.12
N LEU A 217 6.11 3.09 -16.74
CA LEU A 217 6.50 2.89 -15.34
C LEU A 217 7.42 4.00 -14.84
N ASP A 218 8.37 4.46 -15.67
CA ASP A 218 9.27 5.56 -15.32
C ASP A 218 8.48 6.85 -15.06
N ARG A 219 7.52 7.19 -15.95
CA ARG A 219 6.60 8.32 -15.78
C ARG A 219 5.70 8.19 -14.55
N ALA A 220 5.35 6.97 -14.17
CA ALA A 220 4.59 6.68 -12.94
C ALA A 220 5.47 6.72 -11.67
N GLY A 221 6.79 6.85 -11.80
CA GLY A 221 7.74 6.92 -10.69
C GLY A 221 8.18 5.56 -10.14
N PHE A 222 7.90 4.46 -10.83
CA PHE A 222 8.36 3.11 -10.46
C PHE A 222 9.79 2.86 -10.94
N VAL A 223 10.72 3.70 -10.52
CA VAL A 223 12.15 3.61 -10.82
C VAL A 223 12.92 3.08 -9.61
N SER A 224 14.02 2.36 -9.86
CA SER A 224 14.89 1.87 -8.78
C SER A 224 15.78 3.01 -8.28
N PRO A 225 15.67 3.42 -7.01
CA PRO A 225 16.50 4.51 -6.47
C PRO A 225 17.97 4.09 -6.45
N ILE A 226 18.86 5.00 -6.85
CA ILE A 226 20.30 4.81 -6.76
C ILE A 226 20.79 5.30 -5.40
N ILE A 227 21.21 4.36 -4.54
CA ILE A 227 21.66 4.63 -3.17
C ILE A 227 23.19 4.71 -3.13
N HIS A 228 23.73 5.81 -2.59
CA HIS A 228 25.15 5.93 -2.25
C HIS A 228 25.52 4.95 -1.15
N LYS A 229 26.44 4.02 -1.43
CA LYS A 229 26.85 2.98 -0.49
C LYS A 229 28.00 3.44 0.40
N GLY A 230 28.10 2.85 1.59
CA GLY A 230 29.24 3.01 2.49
C GLY A 230 29.34 4.36 3.22
N ARG A 231 28.27 5.17 3.22
CA ARG A 231 28.22 6.42 4.00
C ARG A 231 28.20 6.13 5.49
N SER A 232 28.97 6.87 6.27
CA SER A 232 28.93 6.79 7.74
C SER A 232 27.71 7.51 8.32
N PHE A 233 27.45 7.31 9.61
CA PHE A 233 26.38 8.01 10.32
C PHE A 233 26.63 9.53 10.32
N GLU A 234 27.87 9.93 10.59
CA GLU A 234 28.31 11.32 10.60
C GLU A 234 28.17 11.99 9.23
N GLU A 235 28.45 11.28 8.14
CA GLU A 235 28.32 11.84 6.79
C GLU A 235 26.87 12.11 6.39
N ILE A 236 25.92 11.36 6.97
CA ILE A 236 24.49 11.50 6.69
C ILE A 236 23.86 12.58 7.58
N PHE A 237 24.19 12.61 8.88
CA PHE A 237 23.51 13.46 9.86
C PHE A 237 24.35 14.63 10.38
N ASP A 238 25.61 14.74 9.98
CA ASP A 238 26.54 15.82 10.37
C ASP A 238 26.84 15.89 11.89
N PHE A 239 26.66 14.77 12.63
CA PHE A 239 27.07 14.61 14.04
C PHE A 239 27.43 13.16 14.38
N SER A 240 28.21 12.95 15.44
CA SER A 240 28.61 11.59 15.91
C SER A 240 27.47 10.83 16.57
N PRO A 241 27.30 9.53 16.29
CA PRO A 241 26.25 8.72 16.89
C PRO A 241 26.48 8.57 18.39
N ARG A 242 25.39 8.60 19.14
CA ARG A 242 25.37 8.29 20.58
C ARG A 242 25.43 6.77 20.79
N SER A 243 25.86 6.32 21.97
CA SER A 243 25.97 4.89 22.32
C SER A 243 24.72 4.08 21.96
N LEU A 244 23.54 4.62 22.27
CA LEU A 244 22.24 3.99 21.96
C LEU A 244 21.99 3.85 20.46
N GLN A 245 22.35 4.87 19.66
CA GLN A 245 22.17 4.85 18.21
C GLN A 245 23.09 3.80 17.59
N THR A 246 24.36 3.75 18.04
CA THR A 246 25.32 2.73 17.63
C THR A 246 24.82 1.33 17.95
N LEU A 247 24.34 1.09 19.17
CA LEU A 247 23.83 -0.22 19.59
C LEU A 247 22.62 -0.67 18.77
N LEU A 248 21.67 0.23 18.47
CA LEU A 248 20.54 -0.10 17.59
C LEU A 248 21.02 -0.54 16.21
N VAL A 249 21.90 0.26 15.61
CA VAL A 249 22.47 0.00 14.28
C VAL A 249 23.26 -1.31 14.24
N GLU A 250 23.96 -1.64 15.33
CA GLU A 250 24.70 -2.88 15.45
C GLU A 250 23.80 -4.10 15.61
N SER A 251 22.69 -3.98 16.33
CA SER A 251 21.76 -5.09 16.59
C SER A 251 20.87 -5.46 15.40
N ILE A 252 20.63 -4.54 14.46
CA ILE A 252 19.72 -4.77 13.32
C ILE A 252 20.51 -5.15 12.06
N LYS A 253 20.51 -6.45 11.72
CA LYS A 253 21.27 -6.98 10.57
C LYS A 253 20.43 -7.56 9.44
N THR A 254 19.20 -7.96 9.74
CA THR A 254 18.29 -8.64 8.81
C THR A 254 16.89 -8.02 8.88
N ARG A 255 15.98 -8.47 8.02
CA ARG A 255 14.54 -8.15 8.13
C ARG A 255 13.96 -8.73 9.43
N GLY A 256 13.04 -8.00 10.05
CA GLY A 256 12.46 -8.34 11.35
C GLY A 256 11.69 -7.19 11.97
N THR A 257 11.25 -7.37 13.20
CA THR A 257 10.59 -6.35 14.02
C THR A 257 11.51 -5.94 15.17
N TYR A 258 11.71 -4.65 15.33
CA TYR A 258 12.64 -4.07 16.30
C TYR A 258 11.95 -2.96 17.09
N VAL A 259 12.21 -2.88 18.40
CA VAL A 259 11.64 -1.88 19.30
C VAL A 259 12.78 -1.13 19.96
N LEU A 260 12.75 0.21 19.89
CA LEU A 260 13.62 1.09 20.64
C LEU A 260 12.78 1.89 21.65
N GLU A 261 12.95 1.58 22.92
CA GLU A 261 12.37 2.29 24.05
C GLU A 261 13.42 3.21 24.66
N ALA A 262 13.27 4.52 24.46
CA ALA A 262 14.20 5.50 25.01
C ALA A 262 13.57 6.89 25.08
N PRO A 263 14.08 7.80 25.94
CA PRO A 263 13.48 9.11 26.12
C PRO A 263 13.48 9.94 24.84
N MET A 264 12.70 11.01 24.88
CA MET A 264 12.73 12.03 23.84
C MET A 264 14.10 12.70 23.78
N GLY A 265 14.50 13.18 22.60
CA GLY A 265 15.76 13.90 22.42
C GLY A 265 17.02 13.04 22.40
N ILE A 266 16.92 11.71 22.52
CA ILE A 266 18.09 10.81 22.46
C ILE A 266 18.54 10.47 21.02
N GLY A 267 17.79 10.90 20.00
CA GLY A 267 18.10 10.67 18.58
C GLY A 267 17.55 9.36 18.00
N LYS A 268 16.36 8.93 18.44
CA LYS A 268 15.69 7.70 17.96
C LYS A 268 15.44 7.73 16.45
N THR A 269 15.00 8.88 15.94
CA THR A 269 14.68 9.10 14.52
C THR A 269 15.90 8.86 13.64
N GLU A 270 17.04 9.46 13.97
CA GLU A 270 18.27 9.35 13.16
C GLU A 270 18.85 7.93 13.23
N ALA A 271 18.72 7.23 14.37
CA ALA A 271 19.09 5.82 14.48
C ALA A 271 18.23 4.93 13.55
N ALA A 272 16.90 5.12 13.56
CA ALA A 272 16.00 4.37 12.70
C ALA A 272 16.24 4.63 11.20
N LEU A 273 16.48 5.89 10.83
CA LEU A 273 16.82 6.26 9.45
C LEU A 273 18.16 5.67 9.01
N TYR A 274 19.16 5.62 9.90
CA TYR A 274 20.44 4.98 9.56
C TYR A 274 20.30 3.47 9.39
N VAL A 275 19.51 2.79 10.22
CA VAL A 275 19.16 1.38 10.01
C VAL A 275 18.46 1.20 8.67
N ALA A 276 17.52 2.08 8.33
CA ALA A 276 16.83 2.04 7.06
C ALA A 276 17.79 2.20 5.88
N TYR A 277 18.74 3.13 5.98
CA TYR A 277 19.83 3.30 5.01
C TYR A 277 20.67 2.02 4.86
N GLN A 278 21.04 1.37 5.97
CA GLN A 278 21.78 0.10 5.94
C GLN A 278 21.02 -1.01 5.21
N MET A 279 19.70 -1.09 5.38
CA MET A 279 18.87 -2.05 4.64
C MET A 279 18.80 -1.71 3.14
N LEU A 280 18.60 -0.43 2.80
CA LEU A 280 18.54 0.03 1.41
C LEU A 280 19.85 -0.21 0.65
N GLN A 281 21.00 0.14 1.21
CA GLN A 281 22.29 0.00 0.52
C GLN A 281 22.67 -1.48 0.26
N LYS A 282 22.16 -2.39 1.11
CA LYS A 282 22.30 -3.85 0.94
C LYS A 282 21.31 -4.43 -0.07
N GLY A 283 20.27 -3.68 -0.43
CA GLY A 283 19.17 -4.18 -1.27
C GLY A 283 18.14 -5.01 -0.50
N ASP A 284 18.15 -4.95 0.84
CA ASP A 284 17.22 -5.67 1.74
C ASP A 284 15.91 -4.90 1.99
N ALA A 285 15.73 -3.75 1.32
CA ALA A 285 14.52 -2.95 1.38
C ALA A 285 14.20 -2.29 0.04
N THR A 286 12.91 -2.09 -0.23
CA THR A 286 12.39 -1.41 -1.44
C THR A 286 12.14 0.09 -1.23
N GLY A 287 12.27 0.59 0.00
CA GLY A 287 11.90 1.95 0.35
C GLY A 287 11.69 2.16 1.85
N ILE A 288 11.19 3.34 2.22
CA ILE A 288 10.93 3.73 3.61
C ILE A 288 9.52 4.30 3.72
N TYR A 289 8.77 3.83 4.72
CA TYR A 289 7.58 4.52 5.21
C TYR A 289 7.81 4.97 6.65
N PHE A 290 7.78 6.27 6.89
CA PHE A 290 7.88 6.85 8.23
C PHE A 290 6.49 7.24 8.72
N ALA A 291 5.97 6.49 9.68
CA ALA A 291 4.63 6.62 10.21
C ALA A 291 4.62 7.37 11.55
N LEU A 292 3.77 8.39 11.64
CA LEU A 292 3.65 9.29 12.79
C LEU A 292 2.26 9.22 13.44
N PRO A 293 2.13 9.53 14.74
CA PRO A 293 0.84 9.47 15.43
C PRO A 293 -0.16 10.52 14.98
N THR A 294 0.31 11.72 14.59
CA THR A 294 -0.57 12.83 14.18
C THR A 294 -0.01 13.57 12.99
N GLN A 295 -0.87 14.35 12.32
CA GLN A 295 -0.46 15.20 11.19
C GLN A 295 0.49 16.32 11.63
N LEU A 296 0.33 16.86 12.85
CA LEU A 296 1.10 18.02 13.34
C LEU A 296 2.60 17.73 13.53
N THR A 297 2.97 16.49 13.85
CA THR A 297 4.38 16.09 13.98
C THR A 297 5.05 15.77 12.64
N SER A 298 4.30 15.82 11.53
CA SER A 298 4.79 15.39 10.21
C SER A 298 5.74 16.35 9.52
N ASP A 299 5.62 17.66 9.71
CA ASP A 299 6.44 18.62 8.96
C ASP A 299 7.93 18.59 9.36
N LYS A 300 8.24 18.49 10.66
CA LYS A 300 9.64 18.41 11.12
C LYS A 300 10.31 17.10 10.72
N VAL A 301 9.58 15.99 10.79
CA VAL A 301 10.09 14.69 10.38
C VAL A 301 10.25 14.64 8.87
N TYR A 302 9.36 15.30 8.13
CA TYR A 302 9.47 15.47 6.69
C TYR A 302 10.76 16.23 6.29
N GLU A 303 11.06 17.36 6.93
CA GLU A 303 12.31 18.10 6.68
C GLU A 303 13.56 17.22 6.95
N ARG A 304 13.54 16.46 8.05
CA ARG A 304 14.63 15.51 8.38
C ARG A 304 14.77 14.42 7.33
N MET A 305 13.65 13.85 6.87
CA MET A 305 13.66 12.82 5.83
C MET A 305 14.23 13.35 4.52
N ASN A 306 13.90 14.59 4.14
CA ASN A 306 14.47 15.22 2.93
C ASN A 306 15.97 15.44 3.07
N GLY A 307 16.43 15.96 4.21
CA GLY A 307 17.87 16.12 4.48
C GLY A 307 18.61 14.79 4.42
N PHE A 308 18.02 13.74 4.99
CA PHE A 308 18.53 12.37 4.92
C PHE A 308 18.59 11.85 3.47
N LEU A 309 17.51 11.96 2.71
CA LEU A 309 17.44 11.47 1.34
C LEU A 309 18.40 12.20 0.40
N ALA A 310 18.57 13.52 0.56
CA ALA A 310 19.55 14.30 -0.19
C ALA A 310 21.00 13.83 0.03
N LYS A 311 21.29 13.17 1.16
CA LYS A 311 22.64 12.64 1.46
C LYS A 311 22.85 11.22 0.94
N ILE A 312 21.78 10.43 0.79
CA ILE A 312 21.87 9.00 0.44
C ILE A 312 21.49 8.69 -1.01
N LEU A 313 20.72 9.55 -1.69
CA LEU A 313 20.33 9.37 -3.08
C LEU A 313 21.30 10.12 -4.01
N ASP A 314 21.52 9.55 -5.20
CA ASP A 314 22.33 10.18 -6.23
C ASP A 314 21.60 11.39 -6.87
N GLU A 315 22.29 12.53 -6.98
CA GLU A 315 21.75 13.76 -7.60
C GLU A 315 21.51 13.61 -9.11
N ALA A 316 22.19 12.66 -9.77
CA ALA A 316 22.02 12.38 -11.19
C ALA A 316 20.69 11.65 -11.51
N ASP A 317 19.94 11.25 -10.48
CA ASP A 317 18.60 10.68 -10.66
C ASP A 317 17.62 11.79 -11.07
N ALA A 318 17.35 11.90 -12.37
CA ALA A 318 16.38 12.84 -12.94
C ALA A 318 14.97 12.74 -12.32
N ASN A 319 14.70 11.68 -11.54
CA ASN A 319 13.44 11.39 -10.87
C ASN A 319 13.48 11.62 -9.35
N HIS A 320 14.50 12.32 -8.83
CA HIS A 320 14.63 12.65 -7.39
C HIS A 320 13.33 13.26 -6.80
N HIS A 321 12.61 14.06 -7.60
CA HIS A 321 11.34 14.70 -7.23
C HIS A 321 10.13 13.76 -7.21
N SER A 322 10.16 12.60 -7.90
CA SER A 322 9.05 11.64 -7.91
C SER A 322 9.16 10.55 -6.84
N LEU A 323 10.36 10.37 -6.27
CA LEU A 323 10.66 9.34 -5.26
C LEU A 323 10.18 9.72 -3.84
N LEU A 324 9.96 11.01 -3.61
CA LEU A 324 9.56 11.59 -2.34
C LEU A 324 8.13 12.13 -2.45
N LEU A 325 7.22 11.52 -1.71
CA LEU A 325 5.88 12.08 -1.59
C LEU A 325 5.87 13.13 -0.47
N HIS A 326 5.63 14.39 -0.84
CA HIS A 326 5.40 15.49 0.09
C HIS A 326 4.15 15.20 0.95
N SER A 327 4.32 15.09 2.28
CA SER A 327 3.21 14.91 3.24
C SER A 327 2.13 16.01 3.10
N SER A 328 2.54 17.24 2.75
CA SER A 328 1.63 18.37 2.49
C SER A 328 0.92 18.34 1.13
N ALA A 329 1.41 17.57 0.15
CA ALA A 329 0.72 17.36 -1.12
C ALA A 329 -0.43 16.35 -1.00
N TRP A 330 -0.41 15.52 0.03
CA TRP A 330 -1.49 14.59 0.39
C TRP A 330 -2.56 15.23 1.29
N LEU A 331 -2.20 16.26 2.07
CA LEU A 331 -3.11 17.02 2.93
C LEU A 331 -3.99 18.01 2.16
N ARG A 332 -3.58 18.39 0.95
CA ARG A 332 -4.42 19.15 0.02
C ARG A 332 -5.07 18.17 -0.93
N ASP A 333 -6.34 17.90 -0.67
CA ASP A 333 -7.22 17.13 -1.54
C ASP A 333 -7.17 17.75 -2.95
N THR A 334 -6.31 17.20 -3.80
CA THR A 334 -6.31 17.52 -5.22
C THR A 334 -7.27 16.53 -5.87
N GLU A 335 -8.56 16.78 -5.62
CA GLU A 335 -9.56 16.44 -6.63
C GLU A 335 -9.16 17.19 -7.89
N LEU A 336 -8.56 16.47 -8.85
CA LEU A 336 -8.79 16.57 -10.29
C LEU A 336 -7.68 15.81 -11.01
N GLY A 337 -8.11 14.84 -11.81
CA GLY A 337 -7.22 14.05 -12.65
C GLY A 337 -6.58 14.90 -13.73
N GLU A 338 -5.26 14.99 -13.67
CA GLU A 338 -4.38 14.98 -14.83
C GLU A 338 -3.15 14.18 -14.40
N ASP A 339 -3.15 12.87 -14.74
CA ASP A 339 -1.98 12.02 -14.56
C ASP A 339 -0.81 12.67 -15.34
N GLY A 340 0.15 13.27 -14.63
CA GLY A 340 1.37 13.82 -15.23
C GLY A 340 1.32 15.30 -15.66
N ALA A 341 0.48 16.15 -15.07
CA ALA A 341 0.64 17.60 -15.21
C ALA A 341 2.04 18.03 -14.70
N PRO A 342 2.73 19.00 -15.37
CA PRO A 342 4.04 19.47 -14.94
C PRO A 342 4.01 19.91 -13.47
N GLY A 343 4.76 19.21 -12.61
CA GLY A 343 4.86 19.51 -11.17
C GLY A 343 4.05 18.61 -10.22
N HIS A 344 3.31 17.60 -10.71
CA HIS A 344 2.58 16.65 -9.85
C HIS A 344 3.11 15.21 -10.01
N SER A 345 3.38 14.52 -8.90
CA SER A 345 3.77 13.10 -8.88
C SER A 345 2.57 12.19 -9.13
N TRP A 346 2.75 11.07 -9.84
CA TRP A 346 1.71 10.04 -10.03
C TRP A 346 1.18 9.48 -8.70
N PHE A 347 2.02 9.52 -7.66
CA PHE A 347 1.69 9.09 -6.30
C PHE A 347 0.83 10.11 -5.51
N ASN A 348 0.65 11.34 -6.02
CA ASN A 348 -0.13 12.42 -5.39
C ASN A 348 -1.65 12.15 -5.49
N SER A 349 -2.09 11.07 -4.86
CA SER A 349 -3.49 10.82 -4.52
C SER A 349 -3.53 10.04 -3.23
N SER A 350 -4.58 10.23 -2.42
CA SER A 350 -4.81 9.52 -1.15
C SER A 350 -4.77 7.99 -1.25
N LYS A 351 -4.79 7.42 -2.45
CA LYS A 351 -4.73 5.97 -2.70
C LYS A 351 -3.35 5.46 -3.09
N ARG A 352 -2.47 6.32 -3.63
CA ARG A 352 -1.21 5.92 -4.28
C ARG A 352 0.06 6.25 -3.48
N GLY A 353 -0.01 7.16 -2.51
CA GLY A 353 1.15 7.63 -1.76
C GLY A 353 2.00 6.56 -1.08
N LEU A 354 1.39 5.49 -0.55
CA LEU A 354 2.16 4.35 0.00
C LEU A 354 2.92 3.53 -1.05
N LEU A 355 2.64 3.71 -2.34
CA LEU A 355 3.38 3.09 -3.44
C LEU A 355 4.72 3.80 -3.69
N ALA A 356 4.87 5.05 -3.24
CA ALA A 356 6.12 5.79 -3.41
C ALA A 356 7.27 5.05 -2.68
N PRO A 357 8.49 5.00 -3.24
CA PRO A 357 9.64 4.40 -2.56
C PRO A 357 9.87 5.01 -1.18
N PHE A 358 9.80 6.34 -1.04
CA PHE A 358 9.96 7.04 0.22
C PHE A 358 8.73 7.90 0.54
N ALA A 359 8.14 7.68 1.72
CA ALA A 359 6.98 8.45 2.17
C ALA A 359 7.02 8.69 3.68
N VAL A 360 6.53 9.85 4.09
CA VAL A 360 6.25 10.23 5.48
C VAL A 360 4.76 10.49 5.61
N GLY A 361 4.10 9.88 6.59
CA GLY A 361 2.66 10.00 6.75
C GLY A 361 2.17 9.59 8.13
N THR A 362 0.85 9.63 8.34
CA THR A 362 0.27 9.17 9.60
C THR A 362 0.22 7.65 9.65
N ILE A 363 0.24 7.09 10.85
CA ILE A 363 0.10 5.66 11.05
C ILE A 363 -1.22 5.12 10.49
N ASP A 364 -2.28 5.93 10.46
CA ASP A 364 -3.59 5.54 9.92
C ASP A 364 -3.50 5.00 8.49
N GLN A 365 -2.61 5.56 7.66
CA GLN A 365 -2.43 5.08 6.30
C GLN A 365 -1.86 3.68 6.23
N ALA A 366 -0.96 3.33 7.16
CA ALA A 366 -0.48 1.96 7.29
C ALA A 366 -1.54 1.06 7.92
N LEU A 367 -2.28 1.52 8.94
CA LEU A 367 -3.38 0.76 9.56
C LEU A 367 -4.45 0.40 8.51
N MET A 368 -4.73 1.30 7.55
CA MET A 368 -5.65 1.03 6.44
C MET A 368 -5.22 -0.14 5.54
N ALA A 369 -3.96 -0.58 5.58
CA ALA A 369 -3.48 -1.75 4.84
C ALA A 369 -3.96 -3.09 5.44
N VAL A 370 -4.40 -3.08 6.70
CA VAL A 370 -4.93 -4.28 7.39
C VAL A 370 -6.43 -4.17 7.72
N MET A 371 -7.08 -3.09 7.28
CA MET A 371 -8.51 -2.87 7.47
C MET A 371 -9.30 -3.19 6.19
N ASN A 372 -10.56 -3.58 6.35
CA ASN A 372 -11.50 -3.78 5.25
C ASN A 372 -12.01 -2.44 4.69
N VAL A 373 -11.12 -1.68 4.05
CA VAL A 373 -11.42 -0.39 3.42
C VAL A 373 -11.19 -0.44 1.92
N LYS A 374 -11.81 0.50 1.20
CA LYS A 374 -11.67 0.57 -0.26
C LYS A 374 -10.20 0.75 -0.66
N HIS A 375 -9.69 -0.13 -1.52
CA HIS A 375 -8.28 -0.16 -1.93
C HIS A 375 -7.27 -0.36 -0.76
N GLY A 376 -7.66 -1.00 0.34
CA GLY A 376 -6.72 -1.39 1.41
C GLY A 376 -5.54 -2.22 0.86
N PHE A 377 -5.84 -3.16 -0.02
CA PHE A 377 -4.87 -4.01 -0.71
C PHE A 377 -3.81 -3.26 -1.55
N VAL A 378 -4.10 -2.04 -2.03
CA VAL A 378 -3.11 -1.20 -2.73
C VAL A 378 -2.05 -0.71 -1.74
N ARG A 379 -2.46 -0.41 -0.50
CA ARG A 379 -1.55 -0.02 0.59
C ARG A 379 -0.73 -1.20 1.07
N THR A 380 -1.34 -2.38 1.15
CA THR A 380 -0.67 -3.65 1.44
C THR A 380 0.46 -3.92 0.43
N PHE A 381 0.15 -3.80 -0.87
CA PHE A 381 1.16 -3.90 -1.93
C PHE A 381 2.22 -2.79 -1.83
N GLY A 382 1.81 -1.55 -1.55
CA GLY A 382 2.71 -0.42 -1.40
C GLY A 382 3.70 -0.58 -0.25
N LEU A 383 3.31 -1.19 0.88
CA LEU A 383 4.19 -1.39 2.01
C LEU A 383 5.19 -2.54 1.83
N ALA A 384 4.96 -3.45 0.89
CA ALA A 384 5.72 -4.69 0.75
C ALA A 384 7.24 -4.45 0.60
N GLY A 385 8.01 -5.12 1.47
CA GLY A 385 9.47 -5.04 1.47
C GLY A 385 10.08 -3.71 1.90
N LYS A 386 9.30 -2.76 2.43
CA LYS A 386 9.83 -1.48 2.92
C LYS A 386 10.43 -1.61 4.31
N VAL A 387 11.24 -0.63 4.69
CA VAL A 387 11.47 -0.32 6.10
C VAL A 387 10.31 0.55 6.58
N VAL A 388 9.56 0.08 7.57
CA VAL A 388 8.43 0.80 8.15
C VAL A 388 8.81 1.24 9.55
N ILE A 389 8.92 2.55 9.75
CA ILE A 389 9.25 3.17 11.03
C ILE A 389 7.95 3.64 11.67
N LEU A 390 7.62 3.12 12.85
CA LEU A 390 6.42 3.47 13.61
C LEU A 390 6.86 4.33 14.80
N ASP A 391 6.62 5.63 14.73
CA ASP A 391 7.07 6.57 15.75
C ASP A 391 6.02 6.78 16.85
N GLU A 392 6.51 7.11 18.05
CA GLU A 392 5.71 7.46 19.23
C GLU A 392 4.62 6.42 19.60
N VAL A 393 4.94 5.12 19.55
CA VAL A 393 3.94 4.05 19.73
C VAL A 393 3.22 4.03 21.08
N HIS A 394 3.79 4.64 22.11
CA HIS A 394 3.15 4.79 23.42
C HIS A 394 1.87 5.64 23.43
N SER A 395 1.66 6.51 22.45
CA SER A 395 0.48 7.38 22.43
C SER A 395 -0.81 6.65 22.06
N TYR A 396 -0.74 5.39 21.62
CA TYR A 396 -1.90 4.65 21.11
C TYR A 396 -2.66 3.93 22.23
N ASP A 397 -3.99 4.04 22.19
CA ASP A 397 -4.90 3.39 23.13
C ASP A 397 -5.02 1.87 22.90
N ASN A 398 -5.76 1.18 23.78
CA ASN A 398 -5.96 -0.28 23.69
C ASN A 398 -6.65 -0.72 22.38
N TYR A 399 -7.53 0.12 21.80
CA TYR A 399 -8.24 -0.20 20.57
C TYR A 399 -7.29 -0.13 19.37
N THR A 400 -6.60 0.99 19.20
CA THR A 400 -5.57 1.20 18.17
C THR A 400 -4.44 0.19 18.34
N GLY A 401 -4.10 -0.18 19.57
CA GLY A 401 -3.10 -1.20 19.88
C GLY A 401 -3.40 -2.58 19.28
N THR A 402 -4.68 -2.94 19.10
CA THR A 402 -5.05 -4.21 18.45
C THR A 402 -4.80 -4.16 16.94
N ILE A 403 -5.18 -3.06 16.29
CA ILE A 403 -4.94 -2.86 14.85
C ILE A 403 -3.45 -2.69 14.58
N LEU A 404 -2.72 -2.01 15.46
CA LEU A 404 -1.27 -1.87 15.40
C LEU A 404 -0.57 -3.21 15.47
N LYS A 405 -1.00 -4.11 16.37
CA LYS A 405 -0.49 -5.47 16.42
C LYS A 405 -0.70 -6.19 15.10
N GLU A 406 -1.91 -6.16 14.55
CA GLU A 406 -2.21 -6.81 13.26
C GLU A 406 -1.39 -6.21 12.11
N LEU A 407 -1.19 -4.89 12.12
CA LEU A 407 -0.31 -4.20 11.19
C LEU A 407 1.13 -4.71 11.30
N VAL A 408 1.70 -4.79 12.50
CA VAL A 408 3.09 -5.24 12.70
C VAL A 408 3.27 -6.70 12.25
N LEU A 409 2.32 -7.58 12.55
CA LEU A 409 2.33 -8.96 12.08
C LEU A 409 2.24 -9.05 10.56
N THR A 410 1.33 -8.30 9.96
CA THR A 410 1.17 -8.23 8.50
C THR A 410 2.41 -7.68 7.82
N LEU A 411 3.01 -6.61 8.33
CA LEU A 411 4.25 -6.04 7.80
C LEU A 411 5.39 -7.06 7.82
N ARG A 412 5.48 -7.88 8.87
CA ARG A 412 6.46 -8.96 8.96
C ARG A 412 6.26 -9.99 7.84
N GLU A 413 5.02 -10.41 7.59
CA GLU A 413 4.67 -11.32 6.49
C GLU A 413 4.92 -10.70 5.11
N LEU A 414 4.75 -9.39 4.97
CA LEU A 414 5.11 -8.61 3.79
C LEU A 414 6.63 -8.41 3.61
N ASN A 415 7.45 -9.10 4.41
CA ASN A 415 8.90 -9.02 4.40
C ASN A 415 9.45 -7.60 4.68
N CYS A 416 8.69 -6.78 5.39
CA CYS A 416 9.16 -5.47 5.83
C CYS A 416 10.16 -5.59 6.97
N THR A 417 10.99 -4.56 7.13
CA THR A 417 11.72 -4.32 8.38
C THR A 417 10.93 -3.31 9.19
N VAL A 418 10.43 -3.70 10.36
CA VAL A 418 9.60 -2.83 11.20
C VAL A 418 10.45 -2.29 12.35
N ILE A 419 10.53 -0.97 12.47
CA ILE A 419 11.25 -0.30 13.57
C ILE A 419 10.23 0.51 14.36
N ILE A 420 9.98 0.12 15.60
CA ILE A 420 9.05 0.77 16.51
C ILE A 420 9.85 1.68 17.44
N LEU A 421 9.53 2.96 17.46
CA LEU A 421 10.11 3.94 18.36
C LEU A 421 9.09 4.30 19.42
N SER A 422 9.51 4.25 20.69
CA SER A 422 8.66 4.67 21.80
C SER A 422 9.45 5.38 22.88
N ALA A 423 8.79 6.30 23.59
CA ALA A 423 9.33 6.85 24.83
C ALA A 423 9.34 5.76 25.91
N THR A 424 8.23 5.06 26.11
CA THR A 424 8.09 3.97 27.08
C THR A 424 7.08 2.95 26.55
N LEU A 425 7.22 1.66 26.86
CA LEU A 425 6.16 0.67 26.70
C LEU A 425 6.09 -0.20 27.95
N THR A 426 4.89 -0.68 28.27
CA THR A 426 4.80 -1.80 29.22
C THR A 426 5.28 -3.07 28.54
N ASP A 427 5.88 -3.99 29.30
CA ASP A 427 6.34 -5.28 28.75
C ASP A 427 5.22 -6.04 28.05
N LYS A 428 4.00 -5.98 28.61
CA LYS A 428 2.80 -6.54 28.02
C LYS A 428 2.48 -5.94 26.65
N GLN A 429 2.54 -4.61 26.51
CA GLN A 429 2.32 -3.95 25.21
C GLN A 429 3.40 -4.35 24.21
N ARG A 430 4.67 -4.32 24.62
CA ARG A 430 5.81 -4.71 23.77
C ARG A 430 5.66 -6.14 23.23
N HIS A 431 5.43 -7.11 24.10
CA HIS A 431 5.24 -8.51 23.71
C HIS A 431 3.99 -8.71 22.84
N SER A 432 2.90 -8.02 23.16
CA SER A 432 1.67 -8.05 22.36
C SER A 432 1.91 -7.58 20.92
N ILE A 433 2.58 -6.43 20.75
CA ILE A 433 2.92 -5.85 19.44
C ILE A 433 3.88 -6.77 18.66
N LEU A 434 4.84 -7.39 19.35
CA LEU A 434 5.77 -8.37 18.77
C LEU A 434 5.12 -9.72 18.44
N GLY A 435 3.87 -9.96 18.86
CA GLY A 435 3.18 -11.23 18.66
C GLY A 435 3.75 -12.38 19.50
N VAL A 436 4.42 -12.07 20.61
CA VAL A 436 5.03 -13.06 21.51
C VAL A 436 4.12 -13.27 22.71
N SER A 437 3.97 -14.54 23.14
CA SER A 437 3.19 -14.87 24.33
C SER A 437 3.82 -14.24 25.57
N PHE A 438 3.00 -13.54 26.36
CA PHE A 438 3.40 -12.90 27.61
C PHE A 438 2.89 -13.71 28.80
N ASN A 439 3.78 -14.17 29.68
CA ASN A 439 3.42 -14.92 30.86
C ASN A 439 3.32 -13.99 32.09
N ASP A 440 2.10 -13.55 32.41
CA ASP A 440 1.79 -12.65 33.53
C ASP A 440 2.26 -13.20 34.92
N SER A 441 2.62 -14.48 35.01
CA SER A 441 3.03 -15.14 36.26
C SER A 441 4.53 -15.09 36.56
N GLU A 442 5.40 -14.91 35.55
CA GLU A 442 6.87 -14.93 35.72
C GLU A 442 7.49 -13.53 35.87
N GLN A 443 6.82 -12.46 35.45
CA GLN A 443 7.39 -11.10 35.38
C GLN A 443 6.77 -10.08 36.36
N ARG A 444 5.98 -10.50 37.35
CA ARG A 444 5.39 -9.56 38.34
C ARG A 444 6.41 -8.83 39.22
N GLU A 445 7.69 -9.24 39.21
CA GLU A 445 8.72 -8.71 40.12
C GLU A 445 9.93 -8.06 39.42
N ALA A 446 10.08 -8.17 38.08
CA ALA A 446 11.22 -7.60 37.37
C ALA A 446 10.81 -6.38 36.54
N ILE A 447 11.30 -5.19 36.92
CA ILE A 447 11.18 -3.99 36.10
C ILE A 447 12.12 -4.15 34.91
N SER A 448 11.58 -4.14 33.69
CA SER A 448 12.42 -4.18 32.50
C SER A 448 13.40 -3.00 32.48
N PRO A 449 14.66 -3.24 32.07
CA PRO A 449 15.67 -2.20 31.99
C PRO A 449 15.24 -1.09 31.03
N TYR A 450 15.62 0.16 31.33
CA TYR A 450 15.29 1.31 30.51
C TYR A 450 16.49 2.26 30.43
N PRO A 451 16.90 2.72 29.23
CA PRO A 451 16.36 2.40 27.90
C PRO A 451 16.58 0.94 27.45
N LEU A 452 15.79 0.48 26.48
CA LEU A 452 15.77 -0.91 26.01
C LEU A 452 15.72 -1.02 24.48
N ILE A 453 16.41 -2.01 23.94
CA ILE A 453 16.26 -2.43 22.54
C ILE A 453 15.77 -3.87 22.51
N SER A 454 14.61 -4.11 21.90
CA SER A 454 14.13 -5.46 21.61
C SER A 454 14.32 -5.77 20.13
N THR A 455 14.96 -6.89 19.84
CA THR A 455 15.23 -7.34 18.47
C THR A 455 14.52 -8.65 18.20
N TYR A 456 13.74 -8.70 17.12
CA TYR A 456 13.05 -9.91 16.70
C TYR A 456 13.21 -10.12 15.18
N PRO A 457 14.35 -10.69 14.74
CA PRO A 457 14.57 -11.07 13.36
C PRO A 457 13.48 -12.00 12.82
N ASN A 458 13.19 -11.94 11.51
CA ASN A 458 12.23 -12.85 10.88
C ASN A 458 12.60 -14.32 11.09
N GLU A 459 13.89 -14.61 10.92
CA GLU A 459 14.52 -15.89 11.23
C GLU A 459 15.35 -15.72 12.51
N GLY A 460 14.75 -15.98 13.66
CA GLY A 460 15.43 -15.80 14.94
C GLY A 460 14.49 -15.83 16.14
N VAL A 461 15.05 -15.55 17.31
CA VAL A 461 14.33 -15.43 18.57
C VAL A 461 14.36 -13.97 19.05
N LEU A 462 13.39 -13.60 19.88
CA LEU A 462 13.38 -12.30 20.55
C LEU A 462 14.60 -12.18 21.47
N GLN A 463 15.33 -11.06 21.36
CA GLN A 463 16.42 -10.70 22.26
C GLN A 463 16.20 -9.29 22.78
N GLU A 464 16.50 -9.06 24.05
CA GLU A 464 16.40 -7.75 24.69
C GLU A 464 17.81 -7.31 25.12
N LEU A 465 18.20 -6.10 24.72
CA LEU A 465 19.52 -5.53 24.95
C LEU A 465 19.37 -4.31 25.86
N GLU A 466 20.00 -4.40 27.03
CA GLU A 466 20.09 -3.26 27.96
C GLU A 466 21.01 -2.19 27.39
N THR A 467 20.70 -0.95 27.74
CA THR A 467 21.46 0.22 27.27
C THR A 467 22.04 0.98 28.46
N GLU A 468 22.92 1.94 28.18
CA GLU A 468 23.46 2.80 29.24
C GLU A 468 22.33 3.50 29.99
N LYS A 469 22.33 3.35 31.33
CA LYS A 469 21.39 4.06 32.19
C LYS A 469 21.55 5.56 31.98
N LEU A 470 20.41 6.23 31.81
CA LEU A 470 20.38 7.68 31.71
C LEU A 470 20.72 8.29 33.07
N GLU A 471 21.26 9.51 33.03
CA GLU A 471 21.46 10.30 34.24
C GLU A 471 20.13 10.49 34.97
N GLU A 472 20.12 10.23 36.27
CA GLU A 472 18.93 10.39 37.11
C GLU A 472 18.60 11.88 37.26
N SER A 473 17.50 12.32 36.65
CA SER A 473 16.91 13.64 36.91
C SER A 473 15.84 13.53 37.98
N ASN A 474 16.00 14.24 39.10
CA ASN A 474 14.96 14.31 40.12
C ASN A 474 13.83 15.22 39.66
N VAL A 475 12.62 14.67 39.53
CA VAL A 475 11.40 15.42 39.20
C VAL A 475 10.51 15.46 40.44
N SER A 476 10.17 16.68 40.90
CA SER A 476 9.22 16.88 42.00
C SER A 476 7.78 16.91 41.47
N ILE A 477 6.97 15.97 41.92
CA ILE A 477 5.55 15.87 41.54
C ILE A 477 4.69 16.41 42.70
N HIS A 478 3.83 17.38 42.39
CA HIS A 478 2.86 17.93 43.32
C HIS A 478 1.45 17.78 42.73
N ILE A 479 0.53 17.22 43.53
CA ILE A 479 -0.87 17.03 43.14
C ILE A 479 -1.71 18.03 43.93
N SER A 480 -2.44 18.89 43.22
CA SER A 480 -3.39 19.84 43.82
C SER A 480 -4.83 19.41 43.53
N PRO A 481 -5.75 19.48 44.51
CA PRO A 481 -7.17 19.26 44.29
C PRO A 481 -7.92 20.52 43.80
N SER A 482 -7.25 21.67 43.72
CA SER A 482 -7.83 22.98 43.42
C SER A 482 -7.07 23.65 42.28
N ASP A 483 -7.78 24.07 41.23
CA ASP A 483 -7.22 24.80 40.10
C ASP A 483 -6.63 26.15 40.53
N ASN A 484 -7.24 26.80 41.52
CA ASN A 484 -6.73 28.07 42.06
C ASN A 484 -5.33 27.92 42.65
N ASP A 485 -5.04 26.78 43.29
CA ASP A 485 -3.73 26.55 43.89
C ASP A 485 -2.66 26.34 42.81
N ALA A 486 -3.03 25.72 41.68
CA ALA A 486 -2.17 25.57 40.52
C ALA A 486 -1.92 26.92 39.84
N VAL A 487 -2.95 27.76 39.69
CA VAL A 487 -2.81 29.14 39.18
C VAL A 487 -1.91 29.98 40.09
N ASP A 488 -2.08 29.91 41.40
CA ASP A 488 -1.23 30.60 42.37
C ASP A 488 0.23 30.15 42.28
N GLU A 489 0.48 28.85 42.09
CA GLU A 489 1.82 28.32 41.88
C GLU A 489 2.44 28.82 40.56
N VAL A 490 1.65 28.83 39.48
CA VAL A 490 2.07 29.40 38.19
C VAL A 490 2.44 30.87 38.33
N LEU A 491 1.61 31.67 39.01
CA LEU A 491 1.90 33.09 39.25
C LEU A 491 3.19 33.28 40.06
N LYS A 492 3.39 32.50 41.14
CA LYS A 492 4.62 32.55 41.95
C LYS A 492 5.87 32.19 41.14
N ARG A 493 5.80 31.20 40.26
CA ARG A 493 6.92 30.82 39.38
C ARG A 493 7.16 31.87 38.30
N ALA A 494 6.10 32.49 37.78
CA ALA A 494 6.20 33.56 36.80
C ALA A 494 6.86 34.82 37.40
N GLU A 495 6.54 35.16 38.66
CA GLU A 495 7.22 36.22 39.41
C GLU A 495 8.74 35.98 39.54
N ARG A 496 9.15 34.71 39.63
CA ARG A 496 10.56 34.29 39.64
C ARG A 496 11.18 34.22 38.25
N ARG A 497 10.42 34.58 37.20
CA ARG A 497 10.82 34.53 35.78
C ARG A 497 11.14 33.11 35.30
N GLU A 498 10.53 32.10 35.91
CA GLU A 498 10.63 30.73 35.44
C GLU A 498 9.77 30.54 34.16
N GLN A 499 10.18 29.61 33.30
CA GLN A 499 9.39 29.22 32.12
C GLN A 499 8.36 28.17 32.53
N ILE A 500 7.11 28.42 32.16
CA ILE A 500 5.96 27.61 32.58
C ILE A 500 5.20 27.16 31.35
N ILE A 501 4.84 25.88 31.33
CA ILE A 501 3.95 25.30 30.32
C ILE A 501 2.69 24.86 31.06
N TRP A 502 1.55 25.37 30.63
CA TRP A 502 0.23 24.96 31.11
C TRP A 502 -0.42 24.08 30.04
N ILE A 503 -0.74 22.85 30.42
CA ILE A 503 -1.31 21.85 29.50
C ILE A 503 -2.72 21.55 29.99
N GLU A 504 -3.70 21.82 29.13
CA GLU A 504 -5.10 21.46 29.36
C GLU A 504 -5.49 20.28 28.48
N ASN A 505 -6.42 19.47 28.97
CA ASN A 505 -6.89 18.31 28.23
C ASN A 505 -7.81 18.70 27.06
N THR A 506 -8.43 19.87 27.13
CA THR A 506 -9.42 20.38 26.17
C THR A 506 -9.09 21.82 25.80
N VAL A 507 -9.67 22.28 24.69
CA VAL A 507 -9.48 23.66 24.20
C VAL A 507 -10.43 24.66 24.89
N ASP A 508 -11.48 24.15 25.56
CA ASP A 508 -12.61 24.92 26.08
C ASP A 508 -12.32 25.81 27.28
#